data_AF-A0A974PWZ4-F1
#
_entry.id   AF-A0A974PWZ4-F1
#
_cell.length_a   1.000
_cell.length_b   1.000
_cell.length_c   1.000
_cell.angle_alpha   90.00
_cell.angle_beta   90.00
_cell.angle_gamma   90.00
#
_symmetry.space_group_name_H-M   'P 1'
#
loop_
_entity.id
_entity.type
_entity.pdbx_description
1 polymer ?
#
loop_
_entity_poly.entity_id
_entity_poly.type
_entity_poly.pdbx_seq_one_letter_code
_entity_poly.pdbx_strand_id
1 'polypeptide(L)'
;MPPIRLTGFVIVLVGLLSGLVLVAQPFFALGNVAPLVLLLLFLGCLSFGLPLYAAGDHRQRALRLSGGALLLLGLVALIGVFVDAAGVRAAQQSTALLWLLAPTGIFGGLLLAYFAGALDRLDGKAR
;
A
#
# COMPACT_ATOMS: atom_id res chain seq x y z
N MET A 1 18.35 -14.69 1.58
CA MET A 1 17.99 -13.34 2.10
C MET A 1 18.31 -13.31 3.57
N PRO A 2 18.92 -12.23 4.12
CA PRO A 2 19.13 -12.13 5.57
C PRO A 2 17.78 -12.11 6.30
N PRO A 3 17.69 -12.71 7.50
CA PRO A 3 16.41 -12.95 8.19
C PRO A 3 15.59 -11.68 8.41
N ILE A 4 16.26 -10.57 8.72
CA ILE A 4 15.65 -9.25 8.95
C ILE A 4 14.85 -8.75 7.73
N ARG A 5 15.31 -9.04 6.52
CA ARG A 5 14.64 -8.61 5.27
C ARG A 5 13.41 -9.45 4.97
N LEU A 6 13.46 -10.75 5.28
CA LEU A 6 12.29 -11.62 5.15
C LEU A 6 11.19 -11.15 6.11
N THR A 7 11.56 -10.82 7.35
CA THR A 7 10.62 -10.25 8.33
C THR A 7 10.03 -8.94 7.82
N GLY A 8 10.85 -8.01 7.30
CA GLY A 8 10.37 -6.77 6.70
C GLY A 8 9.39 -7.00 5.54
N PHE A 9 9.71 -7.93 4.64
CA PHE A 9 8.82 -8.30 3.52
C PHE A 9 7.47 -8.82 4.01
N VAL A 10 7.47 -9.75 4.97
CA VAL A 10 6.23 -10.30 5.54
C VAL A 10 5.40 -9.20 6.19
N ILE A 11 6.03 -8.28 6.94
CA ILE A 11 5.34 -7.15 7.55
C ILE A 11 4.70 -6.26 6.47
N VAL A 12 5.42 -5.90 5.41
CA VAL A 12 4.87 -5.11 4.29
C VAL A 12 3.71 -5.84 3.62
N LEU A 13 3.84 -7.14 3.41
CA LEU A 13 2.80 -7.97 2.79
C LEU A 13 1.51 -7.99 3.64
N VAL A 14 1.64 -8.18 4.96
CA VAL A 14 0.50 -8.10 5.89
C VAL A 14 -0.13 -6.72 5.86
N GLY A 15 0.68 -5.65 5.81
CA GLY A 15 0.19 -4.29 5.63
C GLY A 15 -0.66 -4.15 4.37
N LEU A 16 -0.11 -4.52 3.21
CA LEU A 16 -0.79 -4.43 1.92
C LEU A 16 -2.10 -5.23 1.90
N LEU A 17 -2.10 -6.45 2.47
CA LEU A 17 -3.31 -7.25 2.61
C LEU A 17 -4.36 -6.54 3.48
N SER A 18 -3.95 -5.94 4.60
CA SER A 18 -4.83 -5.14 5.45
C SER A 18 -5.43 -3.97 4.69
N GLY A 19 -4.63 -3.25 3.90
CA GLY A 19 -5.11 -2.18 3.02
C GLY A 19 -6.13 -2.67 1.99
N LEU A 20 -5.91 -3.85 1.41
CA LEU A 20 -6.81 -4.43 0.41
C LEU A 20 -8.15 -4.82 1.04
N VAL A 21 -8.13 -5.42 2.23
CA VAL A 21 -9.34 -5.71 3.00
C VAL A 21 -10.09 -4.42 3.32
N LEU A 22 -9.39 -3.35 3.70
CA LEU A 22 -9.99 -2.05 4.02
C LEU A 22 -10.68 -1.45 2.78
N VAL A 23 -10.12 -1.62 1.59
CA VAL A 23 -10.73 -1.17 0.33
C VAL A 23 -11.94 -2.03 -0.07
N ALA A 24 -11.92 -3.32 0.24
CA ALA A 24 -13.00 -4.24 -0.08
C ALA A 24 -14.18 -4.16 0.91
N GLN A 25 -13.93 -3.78 2.17
CA GLN A 25 -14.93 -3.77 3.25
C GLN A 25 -16.23 -3.02 2.93
N PRO A 26 -16.23 -1.86 2.24
CA PRO A 26 -17.49 -1.16 1.90
C PRO A 26 -18.41 -1.96 0.97
N PHE A 27 -17.87 -2.90 0.20
CA PHE A 27 -18.60 -3.66 -0.82
C PHE A 27 -18.93 -5.09 -0.40
N PHE A 28 -18.17 -5.66 0.54
CA PHE A 28 -18.29 -7.04 0.98
C PHE A 28 -18.40 -7.09 2.51
N ALA A 29 -19.27 -7.96 3.03
CA ALA A 29 -19.41 -8.22 4.46
C ALA A 29 -18.20 -9.01 5.01
N LEU A 30 -17.04 -8.35 5.07
CA LEU A 30 -15.76 -8.91 5.51
C LEU A 30 -15.63 -8.80 7.02
N GLY A 31 -16.47 -9.56 7.75
CA GLY A 31 -16.40 -9.68 9.20
C GLY A 31 -16.59 -8.38 9.99
N ASN A 32 -16.53 -8.49 11.31
CA ASN A 32 -16.76 -7.38 12.24
C ASN A 32 -15.43 -6.70 12.65
N VAL A 33 -14.46 -6.62 11.73
CA VAL A 33 -13.17 -5.99 12.03
C VAL A 33 -13.32 -4.48 11.90
N ALA A 34 -12.95 -3.76 12.95
CA ALA A 34 -13.04 -2.31 12.95
C ALA A 34 -12.10 -1.73 11.86
N PRO A 35 -12.60 -0.89 10.94
CA PRO A 35 -11.80 -0.37 9.83
C PRO A 35 -10.59 0.45 10.30
N LEU A 36 -10.71 1.12 11.46
CA LEU A 36 -9.62 1.85 12.10
C LEU A 36 -8.44 0.93 12.44
N VAL A 37 -8.71 -0.31 12.89
CA VAL A 37 -7.66 -1.29 13.23
C VAL A 37 -6.91 -1.71 11.99
N LEU A 38 -7.62 -1.96 10.88
CA LEU A 38 -7.00 -2.28 9.58
C LEU A 38 -6.16 -1.12 9.05
N LEU A 39 -6.59 0.12 9.27
CA LEU A 39 -5.84 1.32 8.86
C LEU A 39 -4.54 1.45 9.66
N LEU A 40 -4.62 1.32 10.99
CA LEU A 40 -3.45 1.39 11.86
C LEU A 40 -2.47 0.24 11.56
N LEU A 41 -2.99 -0.97 11.30
CA LEU A 41 -2.19 -2.11 10.90
C LEU A 41 -1.48 -1.83 9.56
N PHE A 42 -2.20 -1.32 8.56
CA PHE A 42 -1.63 -0.93 7.26
C PHE A 42 -0.51 0.09 7.41
N LEU A 43 -0.76 1.18 8.15
CA LEU A 43 0.22 2.25 8.37
C LEU A 43 1.44 1.76 9.15
N GLY A 44 1.24 1.02 10.23
CA GLY A 44 2.31 0.44 11.04
C GLY A 44 3.16 -0.53 10.24
N CYS A 45 2.52 -1.47 9.54
CA CYS A 45 3.22 -2.43 8.70
C CYS A 45 4.03 -1.75 7.59
N LEU A 46 3.51 -0.72 6.95
CA LEU A 46 4.28 0.02 5.95
C LEU A 46 5.45 0.78 6.57
N SER A 47 5.21 1.55 7.64
CA SER A 47 6.24 2.40 8.24
C SER A 47 7.39 1.61 8.87
N PHE A 48 7.14 0.44 9.44
CA PHE A 48 8.18 -0.44 9.97
C PHE A 48 8.72 -1.44 8.94
N GLY A 49 7.85 -1.99 8.09
CA GLY A 49 8.20 -3.04 7.14
C GLY A 49 9.04 -2.54 5.97
N LEU A 50 8.75 -1.34 5.43
CA LEU A 50 9.50 -0.77 4.30
C LEU A 50 10.98 -0.55 4.62
N PRO A 51 11.35 0.12 5.73
CA PRO A 51 12.76 0.30 6.10
C PRO A 51 13.50 -1.03 6.29
N LEU A 52 12.86 -2.00 6.94
CA LEU A 52 13.43 -3.34 7.15
C LEU A 52 13.60 -4.11 5.84
N TYR A 53 12.63 -4.02 4.93
CA TYR A 53 12.66 -4.70 3.64
C TYR A 53 13.65 -4.05 2.67
N ALA A 54 13.73 -2.72 2.69
CA ALA A 54 14.62 -1.91 1.87
C ALA A 54 16.04 -1.78 2.45
N ALA A 55 16.40 -2.48 3.53
CA ALA A 55 17.77 -2.52 4.01
C ALA A 55 18.65 -3.40 3.09
N GLY A 56 19.86 -2.93 2.72
CA GLY A 56 20.88 -3.68 1.96
C GLY A 56 20.95 -3.39 0.46
N ASP A 57 21.44 -4.31 -0.37
CA ASP A 57 21.76 -4.03 -1.79
C ASP A 57 20.56 -4.05 -2.75
N HIS A 58 19.36 -4.36 -2.26
CA HIS A 58 18.16 -4.55 -3.08
C HIS A 58 17.09 -3.48 -2.82
N ARG A 59 17.49 -2.33 -2.25
CA ARG A 59 16.56 -1.24 -1.83
C ARG A 59 15.67 -0.79 -2.97
N GLN A 60 16.27 -0.66 -4.16
CA GLN A 60 15.58 -0.22 -5.37
C GLN A 60 14.42 -1.15 -5.74
N ARG A 61 14.63 -2.46 -5.80
CA ARG A 61 13.57 -3.44 -6.10
C ARG A 61 12.48 -3.43 -5.02
N ALA A 62 12.89 -3.34 -3.75
CA ALA A 62 11.97 -3.27 -2.63
C ALA A 62 11.04 -2.05 -2.70
N LEU A 63 11.60 -0.88 -3.01
CA LEU A 63 10.86 0.38 -3.19
C LEU A 63 9.95 0.35 -4.42
N ARG A 64 10.42 -0.19 -5.57
CA ARG A 64 9.58 -0.34 -6.79
C ARG A 64 8.38 -1.24 -6.53
N LEU A 65 8.59 -2.40 -5.91
CA LEU A 65 7.51 -3.35 -5.62
C LEU A 65 6.49 -2.77 -4.65
N SER A 66 6.96 -2.17 -3.56
CA SER A 66 6.08 -1.58 -2.55
C SER A 66 5.34 -0.37 -3.10
N GLY A 67 6.02 0.47 -3.91
CA GLY A 67 5.41 1.62 -4.58
C GLY A 67 4.36 1.20 -5.61
N GLY A 68 4.63 0.16 -6.42
CA GLY A 68 3.66 -0.41 -7.35
C GLY A 68 2.44 -1.00 -6.65
N ALA A 69 2.64 -1.71 -5.53
CA ALA A 69 1.54 -2.24 -4.73
C ALA A 69 0.68 -1.13 -4.12
N LEU A 70 1.30 -0.04 -3.63
CA LEU A 70 0.59 1.12 -3.11
C LEU A 70 -0.19 1.86 -4.20
N LEU A 71 0.40 2.00 -5.39
CA LEU A 71 -0.30 2.57 -6.56
C LEU A 71 -1.53 1.76 -6.93
N LEU A 72 -1.38 0.43 -7.03
CA LEU A 72 -2.50 -0.47 -7.30
C LEU A 72 -3.57 -0.35 -6.22
N LEU A 73 -3.17 -0.33 -4.93
CA LEU A 73 -4.11 -0.15 -3.83
C LEU A 73 -4.90 1.16 -3.95
N GLY A 74 -4.22 2.27 -4.23
CA GLY A 74 -4.84 3.58 -4.40
C GLY A 74 -5.76 3.64 -5.63
N LEU A 75 -5.38 3.01 -6.74
CA LEU A 75 -6.22 2.88 -7.93
C LEU A 75 -7.48 2.05 -7.64
N VAL A 76 -7.36 0.93 -6.93
CA VAL A 76 -8.51 0.10 -6.55
C VAL A 76 -9.44 0.87 -5.61
N ALA A 77 -8.90 1.65 -4.66
CA ALA A 77 -9.70 2.52 -3.81
C ALA A 77 -10.46 3.58 -4.63
N LEU A 78 -9.80 4.19 -5.62
CA LEU A 78 -10.42 5.17 -6.53
C LEU A 78 -11.52 4.54 -7.39
N ILE A 79 -11.29 3.33 -7.91
CA ILE A 79 -12.31 2.56 -8.65
C ILE A 79 -13.50 2.27 -7.74
N GLY A 80 -13.26 1.89 -6.47
CA GLY A 80 -14.32 1.69 -5.49
C GLY A 80 -15.17 2.95 -5.30
N VAL A 81 -14.53 4.10 -5.08
CA VAL A 81 -15.22 5.40 -4.99
C VAL A 81 -16.05 5.69 -6.23
N PHE A 82 -15.50 5.42 -7.43
CA PHE A 82 -16.21 5.63 -8.68
C PHE A 82 -17.42 4.70 -8.84
N VAL A 83 -17.28 3.42 -8.49
CA VAL A 83 -18.36 2.41 -8.55
C VAL A 83 -19.53 2.79 -7.63
N ASP A 84 -19.23 3.31 -6.44
CA ASP A 84 -20.23 3.82 -5.51
C ASP A 84 -20.90 5.11 -6.04
N ALA A 85 -20.09 6.09 -6.47
CA ALA A 85 -20.59 7.37 -6.99
C ALA A 85 -21.39 7.24 -8.29
N ALA A 86 -21.02 6.31 -9.17
CA ALA A 86 -21.73 6.02 -10.41
C ALA A 86 -23.00 5.16 -10.19
N GLY A 87 -23.24 4.69 -8.97
CA GLY A 87 -24.40 3.86 -8.65
C GLY A 87 -24.34 2.44 -9.24
N VAL A 88 -23.16 1.99 -9.71
CA VAL A 88 -22.97 0.64 -10.26
C VAL A 88 -23.14 -0.41 -9.16
N ARG A 89 -22.65 -0.11 -7.96
CA ARG A 89 -22.90 -0.90 -6.73
C ARG A 89 -22.83 0.01 -5.53
N ALA A 90 -23.95 0.14 -4.81
CA ALA A 90 -24.00 0.91 -3.57
C ALA A 90 -23.14 0.26 -2.49
N ALA A 91 -22.31 1.06 -1.83
CA ALA A 91 -21.58 0.63 -0.65
C ALA A 91 -22.54 0.30 0.49
N GLN A 92 -22.27 -0.81 1.18
CA GLN A 92 -23.03 -1.23 2.37
C GLN A 92 -22.56 -0.49 3.64
N GLN A 93 -21.36 0.10 3.59
CA GLN A 93 -20.73 0.82 4.70
C GLN A 93 -20.12 2.13 4.19
N SER A 94 -19.67 2.99 5.12
CA SER A 94 -19.06 4.28 4.78
C SER A 94 -17.85 4.14 3.86
N THR A 95 -17.84 4.91 2.77
CA THR A 95 -16.73 5.02 1.81
C THR A 95 -15.69 6.08 2.20
N ALA A 96 -15.85 6.75 3.36
CA ALA A 96 -14.97 7.84 3.79
C ALA A 96 -13.48 7.44 3.82
N LEU A 97 -13.18 6.18 4.18
CA LEU A 97 -11.81 5.69 4.21
C LEU A 97 -11.23 5.44 2.83
N LEU A 98 -12.05 5.13 1.82
CA LEU A 98 -11.56 5.03 0.43
C LEU A 98 -11.05 6.36 -0.07
N TRP A 99 -11.72 7.46 0.29
CA TRP A 99 -11.29 8.82 0.00
C TRP A 99 -9.97 9.20 0.67
N LEU A 100 -9.64 8.58 1.80
CA LEU A 100 -8.34 8.75 2.44
C LEU A 100 -7.26 7.86 1.80
N LEU A 101 -7.61 6.61 1.47
CA LEU A 101 -6.70 5.59 0.93
C LEU A 101 -6.32 5.82 -0.52
N ALA A 102 -7.23 6.31 -1.36
CA ALA A 102 -6.95 6.60 -2.76
C ALA A 102 -5.78 7.58 -2.94
N PRO A 103 -5.80 8.80 -2.36
CA PRO A 103 -4.69 9.73 -2.49
C PRO A 103 -3.43 9.20 -1.80
N THR A 104 -3.53 8.62 -0.60
CA THR A 104 -2.33 8.10 0.10
C THR A 104 -1.67 6.96 -0.65
N GLY A 105 -2.44 6.03 -1.23
CA GLY A 105 -1.92 4.95 -2.07
C GLY A 105 -1.27 5.47 -3.35
N ILE A 106 -1.92 6.40 -4.06
CA ILE A 106 -1.41 6.96 -5.31
C ILE A 106 -0.16 7.81 -5.05
N PHE A 107 -0.23 8.81 -4.18
CA PHE A 107 0.90 9.69 -3.89
C PHE A 107 2.06 8.92 -3.23
N GLY A 108 1.75 8.06 -2.25
CA GLY A 108 2.77 7.24 -1.58
C GLY A 108 3.45 6.28 -2.55
N GLY A 109 2.68 5.64 -3.43
CA GLY A 109 3.23 4.73 -4.43
C GLY A 109 4.05 5.44 -5.52
N LEU A 110 3.59 6.59 -6.02
CA LEU A 110 4.36 7.45 -6.94
C LEU A 110 5.68 7.92 -6.31
N LEU A 111 5.63 8.36 -5.05
CA LEU A 111 6.79 8.85 -4.31
C LEU A 111 7.83 7.74 -4.11
N LEU A 112 7.40 6.53 -3.73
CA LEU A 112 8.30 5.37 -3.62
C LEU A 112 8.88 4.95 -4.98
N ALA A 113 8.08 4.98 -6.05
CA ALA A 113 8.56 4.68 -7.40
C ALA A 113 9.59 5.72 -7.87
N TYR A 114 9.35 7.00 -7.59
CA TYR A 114 10.28 8.09 -7.86
C TYR A 114 11.60 7.90 -7.11
N PHE A 115 11.55 7.62 -5.80
CA PHE A 115 12.76 7.36 -5.02
C PHE A 115 13.53 6.15 -5.53
N ALA A 116 12.84 5.09 -5.94
CA ALA A 116 13.50 3.94 -6.54
C ALA A 116 14.18 4.28 -7.89
N GLY A 117 13.59 5.16 -8.70
CA GLY A 117 14.21 5.69 -9.91
C GLY A 117 15.38 6.63 -9.63
N ALA A 118 15.31 7.44 -8.59
CA ALA A 118 16.39 8.33 -8.17
C ALA A 118 17.60 7.53 -7.68
N LEU A 119 17.38 6.49 -6.87
CA LEU A 119 18.41 5.55 -6.43
C LEU A 119 19.13 4.87 -7.62
N ASP A 120 18.37 4.43 -8.63
CA ASP A 120 18.92 3.84 -9.86
C ASP A 120 19.93 4.77 -10.56
N ARG A 121 19.59 6.07 -10.63
CA ARG A 121 20.45 7.09 -11.25
C ARG A 121 21.71 7.40 -10.43
N LEU A 122 21.63 7.28 -9.11
CA LEU A 122 22.77 7.51 -8.22
C LEU A 122 23.74 6.32 -8.27
N ASP A 123 23.22 5.09 -8.19
CA ASP A 123 24.03 3.87 -8.27
C ASP A 123 24.67 3.72 -9.67
N GLY A 124 23.97 4.11 -10.74
CA GLY A 124 24.49 4.12 -12.10
C GLY A 124 25.57 5.18 -12.37
N LYS A 125 25.64 6.26 -11.57
CA LYS A 125 26.71 7.28 -11.65
C LYS A 125 27.96 6.93 -10.83
N ALA A 126 27.85 5.98 -9.92
CA ALA A 126 28.94 5.54 -9.05
C ALA A 126 29.79 4.40 -9.66
N ARG A 127 29.40 3.88 -10.82
CA ARG A 127 30.15 2.90 -11.63
C ARG A 127 30.75 3.58 -12.85
#